data_AF-A0A1G4MG85-F1
#
_entry.id   AF-A0A1G4MG85-F1
#
_cell.length_a   1.000
_cell.length_b   1.000
_cell.length_c   1.000
_cell.angle_alpha   90.00
_cell.angle_beta   90.00
_cell.angle_gamma   90.00
#
_symmetry.space_group_name_H-M   'P 1'
#
loop_
_entity.id
_entity.type
_entity.pdbx_description
1 polymer ?
#
loop_
_entity_poly.entity_id
_entity_poly.type
_entity_poly.pdbx_seq_one_letter_code
_entity_poly.pdbx_strand_id
1 'polypeptide(L)'
;MLYEELFKLYRSSPEFEGWIPLDSQKQYAVVTLIGAIVCIAIALNSISKSRKASIPDYFKFFIMSIIGSLFLGTATVFLTDSFGVYV
;
A
#
# COMPACT_ATOMS: atom_id res chain seq x y z
N MET A 1 -19.16 -12.71 30.87
CA MET A 1 -19.16 -11.25 31.10
C MET A 1 -20.58 -10.79 31.22
N LEU A 2 -20.94 -10.23 32.37
CA LEU A 2 -22.23 -9.56 32.54
C LEU A 2 -22.17 -8.22 31.78
N TYR A 3 -23.32 -7.72 31.28
CA TYR A 3 -23.39 -6.44 30.57
C TYR A 3 -22.71 -5.29 31.34
N GLU A 4 -22.88 -5.29 32.66
CA GLU A 4 -22.38 -4.24 33.55
C GLU A 4 -20.85 -4.22 33.65
N GLU A 5 -20.20 -5.38 33.55
CA GLU A 5 -18.74 -5.50 33.49
C GLU A 5 -18.21 -4.98 32.14
N LEU A 6 -18.87 -5.35 31.04
CA LEU A 6 -18.49 -4.92 29.69
C LEU A 6 -18.67 -3.41 29.53
N PHE A 7 -19.75 -2.84 30.06
CA PHE A 7 -20.03 -1.41 30.01
C PHE A 7 -19.00 -0.59 30.78
N LYS A 8 -18.63 -1.04 31.99
CA LYS A 8 -17.55 -0.40 32.77
C LYS A 8 -16.22 -0.46 32.02
N LEU A 9 -15.90 -1.62 31.44
CA LEU A 9 -14.66 -1.82 30.68
C LEU A 9 -14.59 -0.92 29.44
N TYR A 10 -15.67 -0.82 28.67
CA TYR A 10 -15.77 0.04 27.49
C TYR A 10 -15.57 1.51 27.86
N ARG A 11 -16.24 1.99 28.91
CA ARG A 11 -16.12 3.38 29.41
C ARG A 11 -14.72 3.73 29.92
N SER A 12 -13.97 2.74 30.43
CA SER A 12 -12.60 2.94 30.92
C SER A 12 -11.53 2.74 29.84
N SER A 13 -11.92 2.22 28.67
CA SER A 13 -10.97 1.95 27.59
C SER A 13 -10.66 3.24 26.82
N PRO A 14 -9.43 3.41 26.31
CA PRO A 14 -9.10 4.52 25.44
C PRO A 14 -9.89 4.44 24.13
N GLU A 15 -10.17 5.60 23.53
CA GLU A 15 -10.76 5.67 22.20
C GLU A 15 -9.80 5.07 21.16
N PHE A 16 -10.38 4.51 20.10
CA PHE A 16 -9.59 3.97 19.00
C PHE A 16 -8.97 5.11 18.20
N GLU A 17 -7.64 5.24 18.28
CA GLU A 17 -6.88 6.09 17.39
C GLU A 17 -6.46 5.27 16.15
N GLY A 18 -7.00 5.65 14.99
CA GLY A 18 -6.62 5.03 13.73
C GLY A 18 -5.13 5.22 13.43
N TRP A 19 -4.50 4.20 12.84
CA TRP A 19 -3.07 4.24 12.51
C TRP A 19 -2.69 5.35 11.53
N ILE A 20 -3.56 5.64 10.54
CA ILE A 20 -3.37 6.71 9.56
C ILE A 20 -4.69 7.46 9.44
N PRO A 21 -4.73 8.78 9.68
CA PRO A 21 -5.95 9.56 9.59
C PRO A 21 -6.45 9.63 8.15
N LEU A 22 -7.77 9.48 7.96
CA LEU A 22 -8.41 9.44 6.64
C LEU A 22 -8.11 10.69 5.78
N ASP A 23 -7.96 11.86 6.42
CA ASP A 23 -7.70 13.12 5.72
C ASP A 23 -6.35 13.13 4.99
N SER A 24 -5.33 12.43 5.53
CA SER A 24 -4.00 12.36 4.93
C SER A 24 -3.83 11.17 3.98
N GLN A 25 -4.71 10.16 4.04
CA GLN A 25 -4.63 8.98 3.18
C GLN A 25 -4.66 9.31 1.69
N LYS A 26 -5.36 10.37 1.28
CA LYS A 26 -5.35 10.84 -0.12
C LYS A 26 -3.95 11.19 -0.61
N GLN A 27 -3.16 11.86 0.23
CA GLN A 27 -1.79 12.23 -0.11
C GLN A 27 -0.90 10.99 -0.18
N TYR A 28 -1.05 10.07 0.78
CA TYR A 28 -0.31 8.81 0.78
C TYR A 28 -0.67 7.92 -0.41
N ALA A 29 -1.93 7.87 -0.82
CA ALA A 29 -2.38 7.14 -2.01
C ALA A 29 -1.66 7.65 -3.27
N VAL A 30 -1.59 8.97 -3.44
CA VAL A 30 -0.92 9.58 -4.61
C VAL A 30 0.59 9.27 -4.59
N VAL A 31 1.25 9.44 -3.46
CA VAL A 31 2.71 9.20 -3.34
C VAL A 31 3.05 7.73 -3.59
N THR A 32 2.31 6.81 -2.97
CA THR A 32 2.53 5.36 -3.15
C THR A 32 2.20 4.92 -4.58
N LEU A 33 1.17 5.48 -5.21
CA LEU A 33 0.82 5.20 -6.60
C LEU A 33 1.91 5.67 -7.57
N ILE A 34 2.45 6.88 -7.37
CA ILE A 34 3.58 7.37 -8.19
C ILE A 34 4.78 6.44 -8.03
N GLY A 35 5.12 6.04 -6.80
CA GLY A 35 6.17 5.07 -6.54
C GLY A 35 5.96 3.74 -7.26
N ALA A 36 4.73 3.21 -7.22
CA ALA A 36 4.35 1.99 -7.93
C ALA A 36 4.58 2.12 -9.45
N ILE A 37 4.08 3.20 -10.05
CA ILE A 37 4.21 3.45 -11.49
C ILE A 37 5.68 3.53 -11.90
N VAL A 38 6.52 4.24 -11.13
CA VAL A 38 7.95 4.36 -11.40
C VAL A 38 8.63 2.99 -11.32
N CYS A 39 8.39 2.22 -10.26
CA CYS A 39 8.97 0.88 -10.10
C CYS A 39 8.56 -0.07 -11.23
N ILE A 40 7.27 -0.08 -11.59
CA ILE A 40 6.73 -0.93 -12.67
C ILE A 40 7.31 -0.48 -14.03
N ALA A 41 7.38 0.82 -14.28
CA ALA A 41 7.98 1.36 -15.51
C ALA A 41 9.46 0.99 -15.63
N ILE A 42 10.23 1.05 -14.53
CA ILE A 42 11.63 0.61 -14.51
C ILE A 42 11.70 -0.89 -14.78
N ALA A 43 10.87 -1.70 -14.12
CA ALA A 43 10.82 -3.15 -14.32
C ALA A 43 10.61 -3.50 -15.80
N LEU A 44 9.59 -2.93 -16.43
CA LEU A 44 9.27 -3.15 -17.85
C LEU A 44 10.40 -2.67 -18.78
N ASN A 45 11.05 -1.55 -18.45
CA ASN A 45 12.20 -1.06 -19.22
C ASN A 45 13.43 -1.98 -19.12
N SER A 46 13.66 -2.64 -17.97
CA SER A 46 14.79 -3.57 -17.81
C SER A 46 14.76 -4.72 -18.79
N ILE A 47 13.58 -5.26 -19.11
CA ILE A 47 13.46 -6.41 -20.01
C ILE A 47 13.32 -5.96 -21.47
N SER A 48 12.54 -4.90 -21.74
CA SER A 48 12.21 -4.47 -23.11
C SER A 48 13.39 -3.99 -23.95
N LYS A 49 14.43 -3.43 -23.32
CA LYS A 49 15.65 -2.96 -24.04
C LYS A 49 16.73 -4.03 -24.17
N SER A 50 16.59 -5.18 -23.52
CA SER A 50 17.59 -6.24 -23.58
C SER A 50 17.45 -7.04 -24.88
N ARG A 51 18.41 -6.87 -25.81
CA ARG A 51 18.43 -7.62 -27.09
C ARG A 51 18.64 -9.13 -26.90
N LYS A 52 19.26 -9.49 -25.77
CA LYS A 52 19.38 -10.83 -25.22
C LYS A 52 19.18 -10.69 -23.71
N ALA A 53 18.02 -11.09 -23.22
CA ALA A 53 17.69 -10.99 -21.80
C ALA A 53 18.72 -11.79 -20.98
N SER A 54 19.54 -11.06 -20.22
CA SER A 54 20.58 -11.66 -19.38
C SER A 54 20.01 -11.92 -18.00
N ILE A 55 20.55 -12.91 -17.28
CA ILE A 55 20.17 -13.23 -15.88
C ILE A 55 20.07 -11.98 -14.98
N PRO A 56 21.00 -11.01 -15.01
CA PRO A 56 20.85 -9.78 -14.22
C PRO A 56 19.62 -8.92 -14.57
N ASP A 57 19.17 -8.92 -15.83
CA ASP A 57 18.00 -8.14 -16.26
C ASP A 57 16.72 -8.74 -15.66
N TYR A 58 16.63 -10.07 -15.61
CA TYR A 58 15.53 -10.77 -14.96
C TYR A 58 15.53 -10.56 -13.44
N PHE A 59 16.70 -10.57 -12.81
CA PHE A 59 16.80 -10.32 -11.37
C PHE A 59 16.36 -8.88 -11.03
N LYS A 60 16.79 -7.90 -11.83
CA LYS A 60 16.37 -6.50 -11.68
C LYS A 60 14.85 -6.34 -11.90
N PHE A 61 14.31 -6.99 -12.92
CA PHE A 61 12.87 -7.01 -13.16
C PHE A 61 12.11 -7.61 -11.97
N PHE A 62 12.57 -8.74 -11.43
CA PHE A 62 11.93 -9.43 -10.33
C PHE A 62 11.87 -8.54 -9.07
N ILE A 63 13.00 -7.95 -8.68
CA ILE A 63 13.05 -7.05 -7.53
C ILE A 63 12.16 -5.83 -7.74
N MET A 64 12.27 -5.16 -8.90
CA MET A 64 11.46 -3.98 -9.19
C MET A 64 9.96 -4.29 -9.27
N SER A 65 9.59 -5.49 -9.72
CA SER A 65 8.20 -5.94 -9.75
C SER A 65 7.66 -6.22 -8.35
N ILE A 66 8.44 -6.83 -7.46
CA ILE A 66 8.06 -7.03 -6.06
C ILE A 66 7.83 -5.69 -5.37
N ILE A 67 8.79 -4.77 -5.49
CA ILE A 67 8.68 -3.44 -4.88
C ILE A 67 7.48 -2.70 -5.48
N GLY A 68 7.35 -2.67 -6.81
CA GLY A 68 6.22 -2.03 -7.48
C GLY A 68 4.86 -2.61 -7.05
N SER A 69 4.77 -3.92 -6.86
CA SER A 69 3.55 -4.59 -6.38
C SER A 69 3.19 -4.19 -4.95
N LEU A 70 4.17 -4.06 -4.05
CA LEU A 70 3.94 -3.61 -2.67
C LEU A 70 3.44 -2.15 -2.63
N PHE A 71 4.06 -1.29 -3.43
CA PHE A 71 3.61 0.10 -3.56
C PHE A 71 2.22 0.18 -4.19
N LEU A 72 1.92 -0.65 -5.19
CA LEU A 72 0.60 -0.64 -5.83
C LEU A 72 -0.49 -1.16 -4.88
N GLY A 73 -0.20 -2.21 -4.11
CA GLY A 73 -1.13 -2.76 -3.12
C GLY A 73 -1.49 -1.72 -2.04
N THR A 74 -0.48 -1.09 -1.45
CA THR A 74 -0.69 -0.03 -0.45
C THR A 74 -1.39 1.19 -1.03
N ALA A 75 -1.02 1.61 -2.24
CA ALA A 75 -1.71 2.68 -2.96
C ALA A 75 -3.20 2.35 -3.15
N THR A 76 -3.52 1.12 -3.53
CA THR A 76 -4.90 0.69 -3.76
C THR A 76 -5.73 0.80 -2.49
N VAL A 77 -5.20 0.34 -1.34
CA VAL A 77 -5.89 0.45 -0.03
C VAL A 77 -6.19 1.91 0.32
N PHE A 78 -5.17 2.79 0.25
CA PHE A 78 -5.38 4.21 0.54
C PHE A 78 -6.34 4.88 -0.45
N LEU A 79 -6.34 4.44 -1.71
CA LEU A 79 -7.23 4.97 -2.75
C LEU A 79 -8.69 4.53 -2.50
N THR A 80 -8.91 3.26 -2.13
CA THR A 80 -10.26 2.74 -1.82
C THR A 80 -10.86 3.42 -0.60
N ASP A 81 -10.06 3.65 0.44
CA ASP A 81 -10.47 4.38 1.64
C ASP A 81 -10.73 5.86 1.32
N SER A 82 -9.90 6.47 0.47
CA SER A 82 -10.06 7.85 0.00
C SER A 82 -11.34 8.07 -0.82
N PHE A 83 -11.83 7.03 -1.50
CA PHE A 83 -13.11 7.05 -2.22
C PHE A 83 -14.32 6.72 -1.33
N GLY A 84 -14.10 6.41 -0.06
CA GLY A 84 -15.17 6.08 0.90
C GLY A 84 -15.79 4.71 0.70
N VAL A 85 -15.08 3.80 0.00
CA VAL A 85 -15.49 2.39 -0.08
C VAL A 85 -15.17 1.67 1.23
N TYR A 86 -14.10 2.09 1.91
CA TYR A 86 -13.57 1.57 3.17
C TYR A 86 -13.29 0.07 3.12
N VAL A 87 -12.02 -0.32 3.24
CA VAL A 87 -11.61 -1.74 3.35
C VAL A 87 -11.46 -2.16 4.80
#